data_AF-A0A7Y1VVB4-F1
#
_entry.id   AF-A0A7Y1VVB4-F1
#
_cell.length_a   1.000
_cell.length_b   1.000
_cell.length_c   1.000
_cell.angle_alpha   90.00
_cell.angle_beta   90.00
_cell.angle_gamma   90.00
#
_symmetry.space_group_name_H-M   'P 1'
#
loop_
_entity.id
_entity.type
_entity.pdbx_description
1 polymer ?
#
loop_
_entity_poly.entity_id
_entity_poly.type
_entity_poly.pdbx_seq_one_letter_code
_entity_poly.pdbx_strand_id
1 'polypeptide(L)'
;MQLVNTPKIKDKYLLIRIKESWKVHFGGSIEKHTTDIRFREGVLSLVINSAPLKHELSLGKDKIIRILNEALGQEYIKEVHIY
;
A
#
# COMPACT_ATOMS: atom_id res chain seq x y z
N MET A 1 -9.26 -5.28 -30.43
CA MET A 1 -9.62 -4.88 -29.05
C MET A 1 -8.56 -3.91 -28.56
N GLN A 2 -8.92 -2.64 -28.34
CA GLN A 2 -7.98 -1.68 -27.76
C GLN A 2 -7.96 -1.91 -26.24
N LEU A 3 -6.84 -2.43 -25.72
CA LEU A 3 -6.58 -2.48 -24.29
C LEU A 3 -6.49 -1.03 -23.80
N VAL A 4 -7.52 -0.57 -23.11
CA VAL A 4 -7.55 0.78 -22.54
C VAL A 4 -6.58 0.82 -21.35
N ASN A 5 -5.27 0.93 -21.64
CA ASN A 5 -4.22 1.08 -20.63
C ASN A 5 -4.16 2.54 -20.17
N THR A 6 -5.22 2.99 -19.47
CA THR A 6 -5.20 4.32 -18.87
C THR A 6 -4.60 4.23 -17.45
N PRO A 7 -3.81 5.23 -17.03
CA PRO A 7 -3.17 5.23 -15.71
C PRO A 7 -4.15 4.94 -14.56
N LYS A 8 -5.38 5.47 -14.64
CA LYS A 8 -6.43 5.24 -13.64
C LYS A 8 -6.88 3.78 -13.51
N ILE A 9 -6.95 3.04 -14.60
CA ILE A 9 -7.37 1.62 -14.57
C ILE A 9 -6.25 0.78 -13.95
N LYS A 10 -4.99 1.06 -14.30
CA LYS A 10 -3.83 0.39 -13.72
C LYS A 10 -3.72 0.64 -12.22
N ASP A 11 -3.87 1.88 -11.76
CA ASP A 11 -3.80 2.21 -10.33
C ASP A 11 -4.90 1.54 -9.52
N LYS A 12 -6.13 1.42 -10.07
CA LYS A 12 -7.21 0.68 -9.42
C LYS A 12 -6.89 -0.81 -9.28
N TYR A 13 -6.36 -1.44 -10.34
CA TYR A 13 -5.94 -2.84 -10.29
C TYR A 13 -4.83 -3.04 -9.25
N LEU A 14 -3.81 -2.19 -9.26
CA LEU A 14 -2.71 -2.23 -8.29
C LEU A 14 -3.22 -2.02 -6.86
N LEU A 15 -4.15 -1.09 -6.64
CA LEU A 15 -4.72 -0.87 -5.31
C LEU A 15 -5.39 -2.13 -4.73
N ILE A 16 -6.11 -2.90 -5.55
CA ILE A 16 -6.73 -4.15 -5.11
C ILE A 16 -5.63 -5.13 -4.65
N ARG A 17 -4.60 -5.31 -5.48
CA ARG A 17 -3.46 -6.19 -5.16
C ARG A 17 -2.69 -5.74 -3.92
N ILE A 18 -2.51 -4.42 -3.74
CA ILE A 18 -1.87 -3.83 -2.56
C ILE A 18 -2.70 -4.13 -1.30
N LYS A 19 -4.02 -3.97 -1.35
CA LYS A 19 -4.91 -4.28 -0.20
C LYS A 19 -4.85 -5.75 0.20
N GLU A 20 -4.83 -6.65 -0.77
CA GLU A 20 -4.67 -8.10 -0.52
C GLU A 20 -3.32 -8.42 0.11
N SER A 21 -2.23 -7.91 -0.48
CA SER A 21 -0.87 -8.10 0.05
C SER A 21 -0.71 -7.48 1.45
N TRP A 22 -1.28 -6.30 1.68
CA TRP A 22 -1.29 -5.65 2.99
C TRP A 22 -1.93 -6.54 4.04
N LYS A 23 -3.09 -7.14 3.75
CA LYS A 23 -3.76 -8.07 4.67
C LYS A 23 -2.92 -9.31 4.96
N VAL A 24 -2.21 -9.85 3.96
CA VAL A 24 -1.37 -11.04 4.10
C VAL A 24 -0.13 -10.76 4.98
N HIS A 25 0.56 -9.65 4.75
CA HIS A 25 1.84 -9.36 5.43
C HIS A 25 1.71 -8.51 6.69
N PHE A 26 0.64 -7.72 6.80
CA PHE A 26 0.36 -6.78 7.89
C PHE A 26 -1.01 -7.06 8.52
N GLY A 27 -1.41 -8.33 8.55
CA GLY A 27 -2.67 -8.77 9.17
C GLY A 27 -2.71 -8.57 10.69
N GLY A 28 -3.88 -8.83 11.28
CA GLY A 28 -4.06 -8.75 12.73
C GLY A 28 -4.26 -7.32 13.22
N SER A 29 -3.45 -6.85 14.16
CA SER A 29 -3.62 -5.52 14.77
C SER A 29 -3.35 -4.39 13.76
N ILE A 30 -2.40 -4.57 12.86
CA ILE A 30 -2.02 -3.53 11.89
C ILE A 30 -3.17 -3.26 10.90
N GLU A 31 -3.70 -4.31 10.27
CA GLU A 31 -4.89 -4.21 9.41
C GLU A 31 -6.07 -3.57 10.14
N LYS A 32 -6.38 -3.99 11.38
CA LYS A 32 -7.48 -3.43 12.17
C LYS A 32 -7.38 -1.92 12.41
N HIS A 33 -6.17 -1.40 12.54
CA HIS A 33 -5.91 0.02 12.74
C HIS A 33 -5.72 0.78 11.42
N THR A 34 -5.64 0.09 10.28
CA THR A 34 -5.56 0.70 8.96
C THR A 34 -6.95 1.05 8.47
N THR A 35 -7.34 2.32 8.56
CA THR A 35 -8.68 2.78 8.20
C THR A 35 -8.83 3.08 6.72
N ASP A 36 -7.73 3.38 6.02
CA ASP A 36 -7.78 3.65 4.59
C ASP A 36 -6.44 3.35 3.91
N ILE A 37 -6.53 2.88 2.66
CA ILE A 37 -5.39 2.60 1.78
C ILE A 37 -5.69 3.19 0.42
N ARG A 38 -4.83 4.10 -0.04
CA ARG A 38 -4.90 4.73 -1.36
C ARG A 38 -3.58 4.55 -2.08
N PHE A 39 -3.66 4.32 -3.39
CA PHE A 39 -2.50 4.24 -4.25
C PHE A 39 -2.74 5.11 -5.47
N ARG A 40 -1.75 5.96 -5.78
CA ARG A 40 -1.79 6.81 -6.97
C ARG A 40 -0.37 7.11 -7.44
N GLU A 41 -0.09 6.87 -8.71
CA GLU A 41 1.15 7.28 -9.37
C GLU A 41 2.43 6.86 -8.60
N GLY A 42 2.40 5.70 -7.93
CA GLY A 42 3.53 5.17 -7.16
C GLY A 42 3.57 5.58 -5.69
N VAL A 43 2.66 6.43 -5.23
CA VAL A 43 2.56 6.84 -3.82
C VAL A 43 1.48 6.01 -3.12
N LEU A 44 1.87 5.28 -2.08
CA LEU A 44 0.97 4.57 -1.18
C LEU A 44 0.67 5.44 0.03
N SER A 45 -0.60 5.79 0.23
CA SER A 45 -1.07 6.51 1.41
C SER A 45 -1.84 5.57 2.32
N LEU A 46 -1.42 5.49 3.58
CA LEU A 46 -2.04 4.69 4.63
C LEU A 46 -2.59 5.62 5.70
N VAL A 47 -3.82 5.40 6.15
CA VAL A 47 -4.40 6.10 7.30
C VAL A 47 -4.49 5.12 8.46
N ILE A 48 -3.84 5.46 9.57
CA ILE A 48 -3.69 4.61 10.74
C ILE A 48 -4.30 5.30 11.96
N ASN A 49 -5.30 4.70 12.58
CA ASN A 49 -6.03 5.30 13.71
C ASN A 49 -5.36 5.07 15.09
N SER A 50 -4.12 4.57 15.12
CA SER A 50 -3.33 4.33 16.32
C SER A 50 -2.02 5.11 16.23
N ALA A 51 -1.83 6.10 17.12
CA ALA A 51 -0.64 6.95 17.09
C ALA A 51 0.68 6.18 17.32
N PRO A 52 0.77 5.22 18.27
CA PRO A 52 1.97 4.40 18.43
C PRO A 52 2.28 3.57 17.17
N LEU A 53 1.26 2.90 16.61
CA LEU A 53 1.45 2.08 15.42
C LEU A 53 1.83 2.92 14.20
N LYS A 54 1.23 4.11 14.06
CA LYS A 54 1.61 5.08 13.02
C LYS A 54 3.09 5.44 13.12
N HIS A 55 3.59 5.68 14.34
CA HIS A 55 5.01 5.99 14.56
C HIS A 55 5.91 4.81 14.15
N GLU A 56 5.61 3.60 14.61
CA GLU A 56 6.37 2.38 14.27
C GLU A 56 6.39 2.13 12.76
N LEU A 57 5.24 2.17 12.09
CA LEU A 57 5.14 2.00 10.65
C LEU A 57 5.87 3.11 9.89
N SER A 58 5.89 4.34 10.43
CA SER A 58 6.59 5.47 9.81
C SER A 58 8.10 5.30 9.81
N LEU A 59 8.65 4.66 10.85
CA LEU A 59 10.07 4.27 10.91
C LEU A 59 10.37 3.08 9.96
N GLY A 60 9.35 2.25 9.66
CA GLY A 60 9.45 1.06 8.83
C GLY A 60 9.02 1.20 7.37
N LYS A 61 8.90 2.42 6.83
CA LYS A 61 8.36 2.68 5.48
C LYS A 61 9.11 1.92 4.38
N ASP A 62 10.44 1.89 4.44
CA ASP A 62 11.24 1.19 3.42
C ASP A 62 10.95 -0.32 3.40
N LYS A 63 10.73 -0.90 4.58
CA LYS A 63 10.33 -2.31 4.71
C LYS A 63 8.94 -2.56 4.12
N ILE A 64 7.99 -1.63 4.31
CA ILE A 64 6.66 -1.69 3.69
C ILE A 64 6.78 -1.68 2.16
N ILE A 65 7.52 -0.72 1.61
CA ILE A 65 7.74 -0.60 0.16
C ILE A 65 8.30 -1.89 -0.40
N ARG A 66 9.35 -2.42 0.24
CA ARG A 66 10.02 -3.64 -0.18
C ARG A 66 9.08 -4.85 -0.19
N ILE A 67 8.40 -5.12 0.93
CA ILE A 67 7.50 -6.29 1.06
C ILE A 67 6.38 -6.24 0.02
N LEU A 68 5.76 -5.07 -0.16
CA LEU A 68 4.64 -4.94 -1.08
C LEU A 68 5.10 -5.03 -2.54
N ASN A 69 6.23 -4.41 -2.91
CA ASN A 69 6.78 -4.55 -4.27
C ASN A 69 7.23 -5.98 -4.58
N GLU A 70 7.84 -6.68 -3.61
CA GLU A 70 8.18 -8.10 -3.72
C GLU A 70 6.92 -8.94 -4.01
N ALA A 71 5.83 -8.69 -3.28
CA ALA A 71 4.55 -9.39 -3.48
C ALA A 71 3.85 -9.04 -4.82
N LEU A 72 4.09 -7.84 -5.35
CA LEU A 72 3.59 -7.41 -6.66
C LEU A 72 4.46 -7.87 -7.83
N GLY A 73 5.69 -8.35 -7.56
CA GLY A 73 6.66 -8.79 -8.56
C GLY A 73 7.34 -7.67 -9.36
N GLN A 74 7.14 -6.40 -8.96
CA GLN A 74 7.76 -5.25 -9.60
C GLN A 74 7.76 -4.04 -8.66
N GLU A 75 8.65 -3.08 -8.90
CA GLU A 75 8.73 -1.82 -8.17
C GLU A 75 7.63 -0.83 -8.61
N TYR A 76 6.43 -0.97 -8.03
CA TYR A 76 5.30 -0.07 -8.27
C TYR A 76 5.18 1.04 -7.24
N ILE A 77 5.44 0.72 -5.97
CA ILE A 77 5.38 1.67 -4.86
C ILE A 77 6.76 2.31 -4.71
N LYS A 78 6.81 3.63 -4.81
CA LYS A 78 8.03 4.44 -4.71
C LYS A 78 8.11 5.16 -3.38
N GLU A 79 6.96 5.48 -2.80
CA GLU A 79 6.87 6.28 -1.58
C GLU A 79 5.67 5.85 -0.73
N VAL A 80 5.82 5.97 0.60
CA VAL A 80 4.77 5.67 1.57
C VAL A 80 4.52 6.86 2.49
N HIS A 81 3.28 7.34 2.51
CA HIS A 81 2.79 8.34 3.44
C HIS A 81 1.89 7.68 4.47
N ILE A 82 2.10 8.01 5.75
CA ILE A 82 1.29 7.49 6.85
C ILE A 82 0.66 8.65 7.59
N TYR A 83 -0.68 8.65 7.61
CA TYR A 83 -1.52 9.68 8.21
C TYR A 83 -2.22 9.17 9.45
#